data_AF-M7X8V5-F1
#
_entry.id   AF-M7X8V5-F1
#
_cell.length_a   1.000
_cell.length_b   1.000
_cell.length_c   1.000
_cell.angle_alpha   90.00
_cell.angle_beta   90.00
_cell.angle_gamma   90.00
#
_symmetry.space_group_name_H-M   'P 1'
#
loop_
_entity.id
_entity.type
_entity.pdbx_description
1 polymer ?
#
loop_
_entity_poly.entity_id
_entity_poly.type
_entity_poly.pdbx_seq_one_letter_code
_entity_poly.pdbx_strand_id
1 'polypeptide(L)'
;MLAPDTVRVDQKVLVRIYSLEPEWKVTRAYFDCAKRPKPDLVNVQNETIEGCSKTLFVEQDTILIEFTPTKVGKIKFPEIKVLLKKDANYFNVIETGFEYFVLGGKGNSVSENEKLD
;
A
#
# COMPACT_ATOMS: atom_id res chain seq x y z
N MET A 1 7.06 6.88 -3.08
CA MET A 1 5.75 6.21 -3.26
C MET A 1 4.98 6.94 -4.35
N LEU A 2 4.31 6.18 -5.22
CA LEU A 2 3.41 6.68 -6.25
C LEU A 2 2.05 5.99 -6.05
N ALA A 3 1.10 6.73 -5.48
CA ALA A 3 -0.28 6.32 -5.27
C ALA A 3 -1.21 7.40 -5.82
N PRO A 4 -2.34 7.05 -6.46
CA PRO A 4 -3.30 8.05 -6.90
C PRO A 4 -4.11 8.59 -5.71
N ASP A 5 -4.23 9.91 -5.62
CA ASP A 5 -5.03 10.56 -4.58
C ASP A 5 -6.54 10.37 -4.79
N THR A 6 -6.98 10.14 -6.03
CA THR A 6 -8.38 9.94 -6.39
C THR A 6 -8.54 8.89 -7.48
N VAL A 7 -9.50 7.97 -7.28
CA VAL A 7 -9.81 6.84 -8.17
C VAL A 7 -11.33 6.69 -8.30
N ARG A 8 -11.82 5.85 -9.21
CA ARG A 8 -13.25 5.54 -9.34
C ARG A 8 -13.57 4.13 -8.88
N VAL A 9 -14.82 3.90 -8.48
CA VAL A 9 -15.36 2.54 -8.30
C VAL A 9 -15.11 1.73 -9.57
N ASP A 10 -14.72 0.46 -9.39
CA ASP A 10 -14.41 -0.52 -10.43
C ASP A 10 -13.19 -0.18 -11.32
N GLN A 11 -12.48 0.92 -11.04
CA GLN A 11 -11.22 1.23 -11.69
C GLN A 11 -10.11 0.36 -11.10
N LYS A 12 -9.34 -0.34 -11.95
CA LYS A 12 -8.09 -0.97 -11.52
C LYS A 12 -7.07 0.09 -11.12
N VAL A 13 -6.52 -0.06 -9.93
CA VAL A 13 -5.53 0.84 -9.35
C VAL A 13 -4.23 0.09 -9.14
N LEU A 14 -3.11 0.71 -9.49
CA LEU A 14 -1.77 0.21 -9.20
C LEU A 14 -1.00 1.25 -8.39
N VAL A 15 -0.60 0.87 -7.18
CA VAL A 15 0.27 1.66 -6.31
C VAL A 15 1.66 1.06 -6.29
N ARG A 16 2.68 1.93 -6.33
CA ARG A 16 4.09 1.56 -6.27
C ARG A 16 4.76 2.21 -5.06
N ILE A 17 5.39 1.39 -4.22
CA ILE A 17 6.14 1.87 -3.05
C ILE A 17 7.57 1.37 -3.18
N TYR A 18 8.53 2.28 -3.04
CA TYR A 18 9.96 2.02 -3.21
C TYR A 18 10.75 2.93 -2.26
N SER A 19 11.95 2.51 -1.88
CA SER A 19 12.89 3.33 -1.12
C SER A 19 13.43 4.47 -1.99
N LEU A 20 13.60 5.66 -1.41
CA LEU A 20 14.32 6.76 -2.05
C LEU A 20 15.82 6.70 -1.78
N GLU A 21 16.23 5.90 -0.79
CA GLU A 21 17.63 5.68 -0.44
C GLU A 21 18.16 4.49 -1.24
N PRO A 22 19.12 4.69 -2.15
CA PRO A 22 19.57 3.66 -3.11
C PRO A 22 20.25 2.47 -2.44
N GLU A 23 20.82 2.66 -1.24
CA GLU A 23 21.42 1.58 -0.47
C GLU A 23 20.39 0.62 0.15
N TRP A 24 19.13 1.03 0.29
CA TRP A 24 18.09 0.24 0.95
C TRP A 24 17.21 -0.44 -0.09
N LYS A 25 17.18 -1.77 0.00
CA LYS A 25 16.43 -2.64 -0.89
C LYS A 25 15.19 -3.17 -0.18
N VAL A 26 14.05 -3.12 -0.85
CA VAL A 26 12.81 -3.70 -0.34
C VAL A 26 12.88 -5.21 -0.53
N THR A 27 12.93 -5.97 0.55
CA THR A 27 12.95 -7.44 0.47
C THR A 27 11.56 -8.04 0.65
N ARG A 28 10.81 -7.55 1.63
CA ARG A 28 9.42 -7.99 1.90
C ARG A 28 8.56 -6.85 2.40
N ALA A 29 7.25 -6.99 2.20
CA ALA A 29 6.25 -6.07 2.74
C ALA A 29 5.00 -6.82 3.20
N TYR A 30 4.34 -6.30 4.23
CA TYR A 30 3.21 -6.96 4.91
C TYR A 30 2.15 -5.94 5.30
N PHE A 31 0.91 -6.37 5.50
CA PHE A 31 -0.19 -5.48 5.92
C PHE A 31 -1.03 -5.98 7.11
N ASP A 32 -0.70 -7.14 7.68
CA ASP A 32 -1.50 -7.81 8.72
C ASP A 32 -0.75 -8.02 10.05
N CYS A 33 0.38 -7.34 10.23
CA CYS A 33 1.25 -7.58 11.40
C CYS A 33 0.56 -7.20 12.71
N ALA A 34 0.49 -8.15 13.65
CA ALA A 34 -0.28 -8.02 14.90
C ALA A 34 0.28 -7.02 15.94
N LYS A 35 1.50 -6.48 15.75
CA LYS A 35 2.18 -5.54 16.68
C LYS A 35 3.00 -4.49 15.92
N ARG A 36 3.28 -3.33 16.53
CA ARG A 36 4.34 -2.42 16.03
C ARG A 36 5.66 -3.21 16.01
N PRO A 37 6.31 -3.37 14.85
CA PRO A 37 7.49 -4.18 14.72
C PRO A 37 8.60 -3.44 15.44
N LYS A 38 9.25 -4.12 16.37
CA LYS A 38 10.54 -3.69 16.87
C LYS A 38 11.62 -4.39 16.03
N PRO A 39 12.83 -3.81 15.92
CA PRO A 39 13.93 -4.41 15.16
C PRO A 39 14.29 -5.84 15.57
N ASP A 40 14.05 -6.23 16.83
CA ASP A 40 14.25 -7.58 17.37
C ASP A 40 13.29 -8.64 16.81
N LEU A 41 12.24 -8.25 16.09
CA LEU A 41 11.30 -9.17 15.45
C LEU A 41 11.69 -9.55 14.01
N VAL A 42 12.86 -9.09 13.52
CA VAL A 42 13.37 -9.49 12.21
C VAL A 42 14.07 -10.84 12.31
N ASN A 43 13.55 -11.84 11.62
CA ASN A 43 14.25 -13.11 11.43
C ASN A 43 15.18 -12.98 10.20
N VAL A 44 16.47 -12.86 10.49
CA VAL A 44 17.54 -12.68 9.48
C VAL A 44 17.77 -13.90 8.59
N GLN A 45 17.37 -15.10 9.02
CA GLN A 45 17.59 -16.33 8.25
C GLN A 45 16.57 -16.48 7.11
N ASN A 46 15.34 -16.01 7.34
CA ASN A 46 14.24 -16.11 6.38
C ASN A 46 13.82 -14.75 5.79
N GLU A 47 14.44 -13.67 6.25
CA GLU A 47 14.14 -12.28 5.89
C GLU A 47 12.66 -11.95 6.08
N THR A 48 12.12 -12.29 7.26
CA THR A 48 10.73 -12.01 7.63
C THR A 48 10.61 -11.21 8.92
N ILE A 49 9.41 -10.69 9.17
CA ILE A 49 9.05 -10.03 10.42
C ILE A 49 8.12 -10.97 11.19
N GLU A 50 8.47 -11.30 12.42
CA GLU A 50 7.67 -12.18 13.28
C GLU A 50 6.28 -11.60 13.53
N GLY A 51 5.25 -12.43 13.40
CA GLY A 51 3.86 -12.04 13.61
C GLY A 51 3.21 -11.33 12.41
N CYS A 52 3.86 -11.30 11.24
CA CYS A 52 3.28 -10.93 9.96
C CYS A 52 3.06 -12.18 9.10
N SER A 53 1.94 -12.29 8.38
CA SER A 53 1.65 -13.48 7.58
C SER A 53 1.17 -13.17 6.15
N LYS A 54 0.52 -12.03 5.94
CA LYS A 54 0.05 -11.59 4.63
C LYS A 54 1.06 -10.67 3.99
N THR A 55 1.76 -11.22 3.01
CA THR A 55 2.77 -10.53 2.21
C THR A 55 2.15 -9.77 1.05
N LEU A 56 2.72 -8.60 0.74
CA LEU A 56 2.51 -7.89 -0.53
C LEU A 56 3.53 -8.36 -1.57
N PHE A 57 3.19 -8.17 -2.85
CA PHE A 57 4.09 -8.50 -3.94
C PHE A 57 5.22 -7.48 -4.03
N VAL A 58 6.45 -7.97 -4.12
CA VAL A 58 7.67 -7.17 -4.26
C VAL A 58 8.40 -7.63 -5.52
N GLU A 59 8.68 -6.68 -6.42
CA GLU A 59 9.41 -6.90 -7.65
C GLU A 59 10.41 -5.75 -7.83
N GLN A 60 11.70 -6.08 -8.06
CA GLN A 60 12.76 -5.09 -8.32
C GLN A 60 12.79 -3.95 -7.29
N ASP A 61 12.90 -4.30 -6.00
CA ASP A 61 12.90 -3.35 -4.87
C ASP A 61 11.64 -2.48 -4.76
N THR A 62 10.55 -2.86 -5.42
CA THR A 62 9.29 -2.12 -5.46
C THR A 62 8.13 -2.98 -4.99
N ILE A 63 7.37 -2.47 -4.03
CA ILE A 63 6.09 -3.07 -3.61
C ILE A 63 5.04 -2.68 -4.64
N LEU A 64 4.35 -3.67 -5.20
CA LEU A 64 3.24 -3.47 -6.11
C LEU A 64 1.94 -3.86 -5.42
N ILE A 65 0.98 -2.94 -5.44
CA ILE A 65 -0.34 -3.16 -4.86
C ILE A 65 -1.37 -2.86 -5.95
N GLU A 66 -2.00 -3.93 -6.46
CA GLU A 66 -3.13 -3.83 -7.38
C GLU A 66 -4.43 -4.08 -6.61
N PHE A 67 -5.40 -3.18 -6.78
CA PHE A 67 -6.72 -3.35 -6.18
C PHE A 67 -7.80 -2.67 -7.04
N THR A 68 -9.05 -3.00 -6.75
CA THR A 68 -10.24 -2.38 -7.38
C THR A 68 -11.19 -1.95 -6.26
N PRO A 69 -11.39 -0.64 -6.05
CA PRO A 69 -12.25 -0.15 -4.98
C PRO A 69 -13.73 -0.34 -5.35
N THR A 70 -14.53 -0.74 -4.37
CA THR A 70 -15.96 -1.03 -4.55
C THR A 70 -16.88 -0.06 -3.79
N LYS A 71 -16.31 0.83 -2.97
CA LYS A 71 -17.05 1.76 -2.11
C LYS A 71 -16.53 3.18 -2.29
N VAL A 72 -17.46 4.13 -2.42
CA VAL A 72 -17.16 5.56 -2.53
C VAL A 72 -16.70 6.14 -1.19
N GLY A 73 -15.95 7.25 -1.25
CA GLY A 73 -15.50 8.01 -0.08
C GLY A 73 -14.00 7.96 0.15
N LYS A 74 -13.56 8.49 1.30
CA LYS A 74 -12.16 8.50 1.71
C LYS A 74 -11.80 7.13 2.29
N ILE A 75 -10.81 6.47 1.71
CA ILE A 75 -10.34 5.16 2.13
C ILE A 75 -8.89 5.26 2.59
N LYS A 76 -8.59 4.60 3.71
CA LYS A 76 -7.22 4.38 4.18
C LYS A 76 -6.83 2.94 3.88
N PHE A 77 -5.76 2.76 3.12
CA PHE A 77 -5.19 1.41 2.94
C PHE A 77 -4.59 0.94 4.27
N PRO A 78 -4.69 -0.36 4.61
CA PRO A 78 -4.05 -0.90 5.82
C PRO A 78 -2.57 -0.49 5.91
N GLU A 79 -2.09 -0.29 7.14
CA GLU A 79 -0.68 0.03 7.36
C GLU A 79 0.21 -1.07 6.80
N ILE A 80 1.23 -0.66 6.05
CA ILE A 80 2.18 -1.51 5.38
C ILE A 80 3.48 -1.48 6.17
N LYS A 81 4.01 -2.65 6.49
CA LYS A 81 5.33 -2.82 7.09
C LYS A 81 6.29 -3.33 6.04
N VAL A 82 7.36 -2.59 5.83
CA VAL A 82 8.35 -2.87 4.79
C VAL A 82 9.64 -3.27 5.48
N LEU A 83 10.14 -4.45 5.14
CA LEU A 83 11.47 -4.88 5.50
C LEU A 83 12.45 -4.36 4.44
N LEU A 84 13.34 -3.49 4.88
CA LEU A 84 14.45 -2.96 4.09
C LEU A 84 15.73 -3.69 4.47
N LYS A 85 16.58 -3.92 3.48
CA LYS A 85 17.90 -4.52 3.65
C LYS A 85 18.95 -3.63 2.98
N LYS A 86 20.01 -3.30 3.71
CA LYS A 86 21.17 -2.56 3.16
C LYS A 86 22.31 -3.51 2.81
N ASP A 87 22.65 -4.38 3.76
CA ASP A 87 23.72 -5.38 3.67
C ASP A 87 23.26 -6.72 4.24
N ALA A 88 24.12 -7.74 4.22
CA ALA A 88 23.77 -9.11 4.63
C ALA A 88 23.04 -9.21 5.98
N ASN A 89 23.43 -8.39 6.96
CA ASN A 89 22.89 -8.42 8.33
C ASN A 89 22.30 -7.08 8.78
N TYR A 90 22.11 -6.12 7.88
CA TYR A 90 21.58 -4.80 8.23
C TYR A 90 20.18 -4.62 7.67
N PHE A 91 19.21 -4.76 8.58
CA PHE A 91 17.79 -4.69 8.27
C PHE A 91 17.15 -3.51 8.99
N ASN A 92 16.13 -2.94 8.37
CA ASN A 92 15.29 -1.94 8.99
C ASN A 92 13.83 -2.26 8.66
N VAL A 93 12.93 -1.94 9.59
CA VAL A 93 11.50 -2.04 9.35
C VAL A 93 10.91 -0.65 9.36
N ILE A 94 10.28 -0.27 8.26
CA ILE A 94 9.55 0.99 8.18
C ILE A 94 8.04 0.73 8.11
N GLU A 95 7.27 1.63 8.70
CA GLU A 95 5.82 1.66 8.62
C GLU A 95 5.42 2.72 7.58
N THR A 96 4.56 2.35 6.64
CA THR A 96 4.05 3.24 5.60
C THR A 96 2.59 2.94 5.30
N GLY A 97 1.94 3.81 4.56
CA GLY A 97 0.55 3.67 4.18
C GLY A 97 0.13 4.80 3.28
N PHE A 98 -1.07 4.71 2.73
CA PHE A 98 -1.63 5.75 1.88
C PHE A 98 -3.14 5.84 2.06
N GLU A 99 -3.64 7.03 1.77
CA GLU A 99 -5.08 7.32 1.73
C GLU A 99 -5.43 7.72 0.30
N TYR A 100 -6.66 7.42 -0.11
CA TYR A 100 -7.15 7.76 -1.45
C TYR A 100 -8.65 8.04 -1.38
N PHE A 101 -9.15 8.82 -2.34
CA PHE A 101 -10.57 9.10 -2.47
C PHE A 101 -11.18 8.30 -3.61
N VAL A 102 -12.35 7.68 -3.36
CA VAL A 102 -13.07 6.91 -4.37
C VAL A 102 -14.33 7.66 -4.81
N LEU A 103 -14.39 8.01 -6.09
CA LEU A 103 -15.54 8.59 -6.76
C LEU A 103 -16.46 7.51 -7.33
N GLY A 104 -17.73 7.85 -7.54
CA GLY A 104 -18.67 6.98 -8.26
C GLY A 104 -18.18 6.60 -9.67
N GLY A 105 -18.64 5.44 -10.15
CA GLY A 105 -18.41 4.97 -11.51
C GLY A 105 -19.00 5.92 -12.56
N LYS A 106 -18.57 5.80 -13.83
CA LYS A 106 -19.19 6.56 -14.93
C LYS A 106 -20.52 5.89 -15.32
N GLY A 107 -21.64 6.50 -14.89
CA GLY A 107 -23.04 6.16 -15.18
C GLY A 107 -23.80 5.78 -13.91
N ASN A 108 -24.80 6.50 -13.40
CA ASN A 108 -25.85 7.28 -14.05
C ASN A 108 -25.69 8.81 -13.98
N SER A 109 -26.10 9.44 -15.07
CA SER A 109 -26.49 10.84 -15.20
C SER A 109 -27.39 11.31 -14.06
N VAL A 110 -27.04 12.43 -13.42
CA VAL A 110 -28.06 13.34 -12.92
C VAL A 110 -28.45 14.20 -14.13
N SER A 111 -29.65 13.97 -14.65
CA SER A 111 -30.27 14.80 -15.68
C SER A 111 -30.38 16.24 -15.19
N GLU A 112 -29.95 17.20 -16.02
CA GLU A 112 -30.39 18.59 -15.93
C GLU A 112 -31.92 18.68 -16.06
N ASN A 113 -32.49 19.65 -15.32
CA ASN A 113 -33.85 20.24 -15.39
C ASN A 113 -34.92 19.77 -14.39
N GLU A 114 -35.05 20.53 -13.29
CA GLU A 114 -36.31 21.15 -12.84
C GLU A 114 -36.01 22.65 -12.64
N LYS A 115 -36.31 23.49 -13.66
CA LYS A 115 -37.41 24.48 -13.68
C LYS A 115 -37.43 25.39 -12.44
N LEU A 116 -37.03 26.66 -12.56
CA LEU A 116 -37.92 27.80 -12.84
C LEU A 116 -39.18 27.77 -11.96
N ASP A 117 -39.11 28.50 -10.85
CA ASP A 117 -40.10 29.50 -10.44
C ASP A 117 -39.36 30.64 -9.71
#